data_AF-A0A537KQT4-F1
#
_entry.id   AF-A0A537KQT4-F1
#
_cell.length_a   1.000
_cell.length_b   1.000
_cell.length_c   1.000
_cell.angle_alpha   90.00
_cell.angle_beta   90.00
_cell.angle_gamma   90.00
#
_symmetry.space_group_name_H-M   'P 1'
#
loop_
_entity.id
_entity.type
_entity.pdbx_description
1 polymer ?
#
loop_
_entity_poly.entity_id
_entity_poly.type
_entity_poly.pdbx_seq_one_letter_code
_entity_poly.pdbx_strand_id
1 'polypeptide(L)'
;RPVIREAIEHRLNVVAGLHEFLNDDPEFVKLAETHGVRLVDVRKPRPIRESKQFSDLARKLPCLRIPVLGTDGAIGKRTTALLLTDALNAAGVPAAFVATGQTGLLQGSAYGVPLDSIKADFMVGELESEVVRAYDETQARVIVVEGQGSISHPAYVCGTRAIIMASMPSAILMMHAPARKTRSFRRDVVAWPMPSVDEEIEWLQFYTRRIGGGKVVGIGINHENMTREEVEAVVGTYEQKYGIPTADPLWHGCGKFVAAIQRMT
;
A
#
# COMPACT_ATOMS: atom_id res chain seq x y z
N ARG A 1 -13.74 -9.78 25.14
CA ARG A 1 -13.21 -8.43 24.77
C ARG A 1 -14.09 -7.35 25.41
N PRO A 2 -13.86 -6.98 26.69
CA PRO A 2 -14.81 -6.17 27.48
C PRO A 2 -15.14 -4.80 26.87
N VAL A 3 -14.14 -4.09 26.35
CA VAL A 3 -14.31 -2.74 25.76
C VAL A 3 -15.28 -2.73 24.56
N ILE A 4 -15.28 -3.79 23.73
CA ILE A 4 -16.18 -3.88 22.57
C ILE A 4 -17.62 -4.07 23.05
N ARG A 5 -17.83 -4.91 24.07
CA ARG A 5 -19.16 -5.11 24.68
C ARG A 5 -19.70 -3.80 25.24
N GLU A 6 -18.88 -3.11 26.03
CA GLU A 6 -19.25 -1.84 26.65
C GLU A 6 -19.65 -0.78 25.60
N ALA A 7 -18.89 -0.67 24.50
CA ALA A 7 -19.23 0.24 23.41
C ALA A 7 -20.60 -0.08 22.79
N ILE A 8 -20.89 -1.36 22.55
CA ILE A 8 -22.17 -1.81 22.01
C ILE A 8 -23.33 -1.53 22.98
N GLU A 9 -23.14 -1.81 24.27
CA GLU A 9 -24.14 -1.53 25.32
C GLU A 9 -24.45 -0.03 25.42
N HIS A 10 -23.47 0.83 25.15
CA HIS A 10 -23.63 2.29 25.04
C HIS A 10 -24.08 2.76 23.64
N ARG A 11 -24.57 1.83 22.79
CA ARG A 11 -25.11 2.09 21.44
C ARG A 11 -24.12 2.73 20.46
N LEU A 12 -22.83 2.48 20.64
CA LEU A 12 -21.80 2.88 19.68
C LEU A 12 -21.66 1.82 18.59
N ASN A 13 -21.65 2.25 17.33
CA ASN A 13 -21.26 1.38 16.22
C ASN A 13 -19.78 1.01 16.34
N VAL A 14 -19.43 -0.21 15.92
CA VAL A 14 -18.06 -0.72 16.01
C VAL A 14 -17.52 -1.02 14.62
N VAL A 15 -16.39 -0.41 14.28
CA VAL A 15 -15.65 -0.67 13.04
C VAL A 15 -14.33 -1.34 13.42
N ALA A 16 -14.12 -2.58 12.98
CA ALA A 16 -13.03 -3.45 13.41
C ALA A 16 -12.10 -3.84 12.26
N GLY A 17 -10.80 -3.60 12.46
CA GLY A 17 -9.70 -4.08 11.60
C GLY A 17 -9.05 -5.38 12.07
N LEU A 18 -9.81 -6.24 12.76
CA LEU A 18 -9.27 -7.45 13.36
C LEU A 18 -9.25 -8.61 12.35
N HIS A 19 -8.35 -9.58 12.57
CA HIS A 19 -8.40 -10.85 11.83
C HIS A 19 -9.54 -11.76 12.30
N GLU A 20 -9.96 -11.59 13.56
CA GLU A 20 -11.15 -12.24 14.12
C GLU A 20 -12.34 -11.30 13.94
N PHE A 21 -13.23 -11.68 13.03
CA PHE A 21 -14.38 -10.88 12.63
C PHE A 21 -15.46 -10.89 13.71
N LEU A 22 -15.95 -9.71 14.08
CA LEU A 22 -16.99 -9.59 15.09
C LEU A 22 -18.31 -10.18 14.61
N ASN A 23 -18.59 -10.12 13.30
CA ASN A 23 -19.79 -10.70 12.71
C ASN A 23 -19.77 -12.24 12.62
N ASP A 24 -18.66 -12.90 12.95
CA ASP A 24 -18.58 -14.37 13.03
C ASP A 24 -18.79 -14.89 14.46
N ASP A 25 -18.86 -13.99 15.45
CA ASP A 25 -19.09 -14.31 16.85
C ASP A 25 -20.58 -14.15 17.20
N PRO A 26 -21.31 -15.25 17.51
CA PRO A 26 -22.74 -15.19 17.84
C PRO A 26 -23.05 -14.28 19.04
N GLU A 27 -22.11 -14.12 19.98
CA GLU A 27 -22.30 -13.24 21.12
C GLU A 27 -22.35 -11.77 20.68
N PHE A 28 -21.40 -11.34 19.86
CA PHE A 28 -21.34 -9.95 19.37
C PHE A 28 -22.50 -9.64 18.42
N VAL A 29 -22.89 -10.56 17.54
CA VAL A 29 -24.04 -10.39 16.64
C VAL A 29 -25.32 -10.17 17.45
N LYS A 30 -25.63 -11.06 18.41
CA LYS A 30 -26.82 -10.93 19.25
C LYS A 30 -26.82 -9.63 20.06
N LEU A 31 -25.66 -9.26 20.59
CA LEU A 31 -25.52 -8.03 21.37
C LEU A 31 -25.77 -6.78 20.50
N ALA A 32 -25.23 -6.78 19.28
CA ALA A 32 -25.40 -5.69 18.33
C ALA A 32 -26.85 -5.53 17.87
N GLU A 33 -27.54 -6.63 17.57
CA GLU A 33 -28.98 -6.64 17.25
C GLU A 33 -29.81 -6.10 18.41
N THR A 34 -29.51 -6.54 19.64
CA THR A 34 -30.23 -6.11 20.86
C THR A 34 -30.12 -4.60 21.09
N HIS A 35 -28.97 -4.00 20.79
CA HIS A 35 -28.70 -2.58 21.02
C HIS A 35 -28.86 -1.70 19.77
N GLY A 36 -29.22 -2.29 18.63
CA GLY A 36 -29.43 -1.58 17.37
C GLY A 36 -28.17 -0.95 16.78
N VAL A 37 -27.00 -1.54 17.02
CA VAL A 37 -25.72 -1.04 16.51
C VAL A 37 -25.22 -1.84 15.31
N ARG A 38 -24.32 -1.24 14.52
CA ARG A 38 -23.68 -1.88 13.38
C ARG A 38 -22.27 -2.35 13.75
N LEU A 39 -21.96 -3.57 13.34
CA LEU A 39 -20.61 -4.13 13.37
C LEU A 39 -20.04 -4.16 11.95
N VAL A 40 -18.93 -3.49 11.73
CA VAL A 40 -18.27 -3.40 10.42
C VAL A 40 -16.89 -4.03 10.50
N ASP A 41 -16.72 -5.21 9.90
CA ASP A 41 -15.42 -5.88 9.79
C ASP A 41 -14.71 -5.47 8.50
N VAL A 42 -13.88 -4.43 8.55
CA VAL A 42 -13.23 -3.87 7.34
C VAL A 42 -12.23 -4.81 6.67
N ARG A 43 -11.84 -5.88 7.37
CA ARG A 43 -10.92 -6.91 6.86
C ARG A 43 -11.64 -8.12 6.30
N LYS A 44 -12.96 -8.23 6.48
CA LYS A 44 -13.69 -9.40 6.04
C LYS A 44 -13.72 -9.41 4.51
N PRO A 45 -13.08 -10.40 3.86
CA PRO A 45 -13.09 -10.49 2.41
C PRO A 45 -14.50 -10.82 1.92
N ARG A 46 -14.75 -10.59 0.63
CA ARG A 46 -15.98 -11.05 -0.02
C ARG A 46 -16.13 -12.58 0.13
N PRO A 47 -17.35 -13.12 0.16
CA PRO A 47 -17.56 -14.56 0.05
C PRO A 47 -16.86 -15.12 -1.19
N ILE A 48 -16.27 -16.31 -1.08
CA ILE A 48 -15.45 -16.93 -2.16
C ILE A 48 -16.17 -16.98 -3.51
N ARG A 49 -17.49 -17.23 -3.50
CA ARG A 49 -18.30 -17.29 -4.74
C ARG A 49 -18.43 -15.94 -5.46
N GLU A 50 -18.23 -14.85 -4.73
CA GLU A 50 -18.25 -13.48 -5.23
C GLU A 50 -16.84 -12.93 -5.46
N SER A 51 -15.81 -13.69 -5.05
CA SER A 51 -14.43 -13.26 -5.17
C SER A 51 -14.00 -13.15 -6.63
N LYS A 52 -13.24 -12.11 -6.93
CA LYS A 52 -12.72 -11.82 -8.27
C LYS A 52 -11.44 -12.62 -8.51
N GLN A 53 -11.42 -13.32 -9.64
CA GLN A 53 -10.21 -13.94 -10.17
C GLN A 53 -9.47 -12.94 -11.07
N PHE A 54 -8.17 -13.15 -11.21
CA PHE A 54 -7.36 -12.35 -12.14
C PHE A 54 -7.88 -12.49 -13.58
N SER A 55 -7.93 -11.35 -14.28
CA SER A 55 -8.62 -11.20 -15.57
C SER A 55 -7.82 -10.42 -16.61
N ASP A 56 -6.59 -9.99 -16.28
CA ASP A 56 -5.69 -9.25 -17.18
C ASP A 56 -6.35 -7.97 -17.74
N LEU A 57 -7.07 -7.27 -16.88
CA LEU A 57 -7.73 -6.00 -17.17
C LEU A 57 -6.82 -4.81 -16.86
N ALA A 58 -6.08 -4.85 -15.75
CA ALA A 58 -5.25 -3.71 -15.33
C ALA A 58 -4.20 -3.31 -16.38
N ARG A 59 -3.64 -4.28 -17.11
CA ARG A 59 -2.67 -4.04 -18.19
C ARG A 59 -3.24 -3.21 -19.35
N LYS A 60 -4.56 -3.26 -19.56
CA LYS A 60 -5.26 -2.60 -20.67
C LYS A 60 -5.73 -1.18 -20.32
N LEU A 61 -5.62 -0.78 -19.06
CA LEU A 61 -6.06 0.54 -18.60
C LEU A 61 -5.16 1.64 -19.19
N PRO A 62 -5.73 2.70 -19.79
CA PRO A 62 -4.98 3.81 -20.38
C PRO A 62 -4.59 4.86 -19.32
N CYS A 63 -4.05 4.41 -18.19
CA CYS A 63 -3.56 5.24 -17.10
C CYS A 63 -2.20 4.72 -16.60
N LEU A 64 -1.45 5.56 -15.88
CA LEU A 64 -0.29 5.09 -15.14
C LEU A 64 -0.74 4.38 -13.87
N ARG A 65 -0.07 3.28 -13.51
CA ARG A 65 -0.28 2.57 -12.24
C ARG A 65 1.03 2.57 -11.47
N ILE A 66 1.02 3.22 -10.31
CA ILE A 66 2.21 3.52 -9.52
C ILE A 66 2.02 2.99 -8.10
N PRO A 67 2.40 1.74 -7.82
CA PRO A 67 2.48 1.27 -6.45
C PRO A 67 3.64 1.94 -5.71
N VAL A 68 3.41 2.25 -4.43
CA VAL A 68 4.45 2.72 -3.51
C VAL A 68 4.99 1.51 -2.74
N LEU A 69 6.08 0.91 -3.22
CA LEU A 69 6.69 -0.30 -2.67
C LEU A 69 7.88 0.08 -1.76
N GLY A 70 8.64 -0.87 -1.22
CA GLY A 70 9.80 -0.51 -0.40
C GLY A 70 10.49 -1.67 0.29
N THR A 71 11.62 -1.38 0.93
CA THR A 71 12.58 -2.36 1.48
C THR A 71 12.12 -3.10 2.73
N ASP A 72 11.03 -2.65 3.37
CA ASP A 72 10.48 -3.27 4.59
C ASP A 72 9.01 -2.88 4.84
N GLY A 73 8.36 -3.52 5.81
CA GLY A 73 7.09 -3.09 6.41
C GLY A 73 7.23 -1.82 7.26
N ALA A 74 6.13 -1.08 7.45
CA ALA A 74 6.07 0.09 8.35
C ALA A 74 7.19 1.13 8.11
N ILE A 75 7.42 1.51 6.86
CA ILE A 75 8.38 2.56 6.44
C ILE A 75 7.71 3.74 5.71
N GLY A 76 6.40 3.94 5.92
CA GLY A 76 5.69 5.08 5.34
C GLY A 76 5.14 4.89 3.91
N LYS A 77 5.03 3.66 3.40
CA LYS A 77 4.46 3.38 2.06
C LYS A 77 3.04 3.96 1.88
N ARG A 78 2.13 3.70 2.83
CA ARG A 78 0.76 4.26 2.80
C ARG A 78 0.77 5.78 2.87
N THR A 79 1.50 6.34 3.83
CA THR A 79 1.61 7.80 4.00
C THR A 79 2.10 8.46 2.72
N THR A 80 3.14 7.91 2.11
CA THR A 80 3.71 8.43 0.85
C THR A 80 2.75 8.25 -0.32
N ALA A 81 1.99 7.15 -0.40
CA ALA A 81 0.99 6.96 -1.42
C ALA A 81 -0.14 8.02 -1.34
N LEU A 82 -0.60 8.35 -0.14
CA LEU A 82 -1.57 9.43 0.08
C LEU A 82 -0.98 10.79 -0.31
N LEU A 83 0.20 11.14 0.22
CA LEU A 83 0.87 12.41 -0.11
C LEU A 83 1.16 12.56 -1.60
N LEU A 84 1.54 11.47 -2.27
CA LEU A 84 1.75 11.47 -3.72
C LEU A 84 0.45 11.70 -4.48
N THR A 85 -0.64 11.05 -4.05
CA THR A 85 -1.97 11.23 -4.65
C THR A 85 -2.44 12.68 -4.53
N ASP A 86 -2.31 13.26 -3.34
CA ASP A 86 -2.67 14.66 -3.08
C ASP A 86 -1.79 15.62 -3.89
N ALA A 87 -0.48 15.38 -3.94
CA ALA A 87 0.45 16.21 -4.68
C ALA A 87 0.24 16.13 -6.21
N LEU A 88 -0.09 14.96 -6.76
CA LEU A 88 -0.44 14.80 -8.17
C LEU A 88 -1.71 15.59 -8.52
N ASN A 89 -2.76 15.45 -7.70
CA ASN A 89 -4.02 16.19 -7.88
C ASN A 89 -3.80 17.71 -7.76
N ALA A 90 -3.03 18.16 -6.77
CA ALA A 90 -2.67 19.57 -6.61
C ALA A 90 -1.87 20.12 -7.81
N ALA A 91 -1.10 19.27 -8.49
CA ALA A 91 -0.37 19.60 -9.71
C ALA A 91 -1.20 19.43 -11.01
N GLY A 92 -2.51 19.21 -10.90
CA GLY A 92 -3.41 19.07 -12.06
C GLY A 92 -3.29 17.73 -12.79
N VAL A 93 -2.72 16.70 -12.15
CA VAL A 93 -2.67 15.32 -12.67
C VAL A 93 -3.72 14.49 -11.91
N PRO A 94 -4.89 14.20 -12.52
CA PRO A 94 -5.95 13.44 -11.84
C PRO A 94 -5.41 12.10 -11.34
N ALA A 95 -5.46 11.90 -10.03
CA ALA A 95 -4.91 10.72 -9.37
C ALA A 95 -5.92 10.09 -8.40
N ALA A 96 -6.00 8.76 -8.41
CA ALA A 96 -6.83 7.98 -7.50
C ALA A 96 -5.96 7.08 -6.61
N PHE A 97 -6.33 6.98 -5.33
CA PHE A 97 -5.66 6.12 -4.36
C PHE A 97 -6.41 4.79 -4.20
N VAL A 98 -5.67 3.67 -4.21
CA VAL A 98 -6.20 2.32 -3.95
C VAL A 98 -5.53 1.75 -2.71
N ALA A 99 -6.32 1.55 -1.66
CA ALA A 99 -5.86 0.95 -0.40
C ALA A 99 -5.65 -0.57 -0.55
N THR A 100 -4.72 -1.11 0.21
CA THR A 100 -4.41 -2.54 0.24
C THR A 100 -4.34 -3.11 1.65
N GLY A 101 -4.54 -2.25 2.66
CA GLY A 101 -4.53 -2.62 4.07
C GLY A 101 -5.72 -2.06 4.83
N GLN A 102 -5.99 -2.65 5.99
CA GLN A 102 -7.09 -2.28 6.87
C GLN A 102 -7.12 -0.78 7.23
N THR A 103 -5.96 -0.13 7.40
CA THR A 103 -5.94 1.26 7.83
C THR A 103 -6.39 2.19 6.73
N GLY A 104 -6.00 1.94 5.48
CA GLY A 104 -6.51 2.72 4.34
C GLY A 104 -8.03 2.59 4.21
N LEU A 105 -8.56 1.39 4.42
CA LEU A 105 -10.01 1.14 4.41
C LEU A 105 -10.73 1.84 5.57
N LEU A 106 -10.17 1.79 6.79
CA LEU A 106 -10.71 2.50 7.97
C LEU A 106 -10.67 4.02 7.80
N GLN A 107 -9.68 4.54 7.08
CA GLN A 107 -9.58 5.96 6.74
C GLN A 107 -10.56 6.39 5.63
N GLY A 108 -11.40 5.46 5.13
CA GLY A 108 -12.46 5.77 4.17
C GLY A 108 -12.00 5.75 2.71
N SER A 109 -10.94 5.01 2.37
CA SER A 109 -10.53 4.84 0.97
C SER A 109 -11.70 4.33 0.12
N ALA A 110 -12.01 5.02 -0.98
CA ALA A 110 -13.10 4.66 -1.89
C ALA A 110 -12.81 3.35 -2.67
N TYR A 111 -11.53 3.04 -2.85
CA TYR A 111 -11.05 1.86 -3.56
C TYR A 111 -10.08 1.08 -2.68
N GLY A 112 -10.15 -0.23 -2.72
CA GLY A 112 -9.17 -1.09 -2.07
C GLY A 112 -9.73 -2.36 -1.48
N VAL A 113 -8.80 -3.20 -1.01
CA VAL A 113 -9.10 -4.49 -0.39
C VAL A 113 -8.18 -4.76 0.80
N PRO A 114 -8.61 -5.55 1.81
CA PRO A 114 -7.75 -6.00 2.89
C PRO A 114 -6.88 -7.17 2.40
N LEU A 115 -5.81 -6.86 1.68
CA LEU A 115 -5.06 -7.83 0.88
C LEU A 115 -4.56 -9.03 1.69
N ASP A 116 -4.09 -8.79 2.91
CA ASP A 116 -3.58 -9.81 3.83
C ASP A 116 -4.64 -10.76 4.42
N SER A 117 -5.93 -10.47 4.18
CA SER A 117 -7.08 -11.25 4.67
C SER A 117 -7.76 -12.04 3.55
N ILE A 118 -7.31 -11.86 2.31
CA ILE A 118 -7.85 -12.54 1.12
C ILE A 118 -7.06 -13.83 0.88
N LYS A 119 -7.76 -14.91 0.53
CA LYS A 119 -7.13 -16.18 0.13
C LYS A 119 -6.26 -15.96 -1.12
N ALA A 120 -5.08 -16.59 -1.13
CA ALA A 120 -4.03 -16.35 -2.13
C ALA A 120 -4.53 -16.36 -3.60
N ASP A 121 -5.37 -17.33 -3.96
CA ASP A 121 -5.92 -17.48 -5.32
C ASP A 121 -6.71 -16.25 -5.82
N PHE A 122 -7.27 -15.46 -4.91
CA PHE A 122 -8.12 -14.30 -5.23
C PHE A 122 -7.43 -12.96 -4.96
N MET A 123 -6.27 -12.93 -4.27
CA MET A 123 -5.59 -11.68 -3.88
C MET A 123 -5.35 -10.76 -5.07
N VAL A 124 -4.86 -11.33 -6.19
CA VAL A 124 -4.54 -10.57 -7.40
C VAL A 124 -5.81 -10.07 -8.10
N GLY A 125 -6.83 -10.92 -8.23
CA GLY A 125 -8.07 -10.57 -8.92
C GLY A 125 -8.91 -9.53 -8.17
N GLU A 126 -8.99 -9.64 -6.85
CA GLU A 126 -9.66 -8.65 -6.00
C GLU A 126 -9.00 -7.27 -6.12
N LEU A 127 -7.66 -7.20 -5.98
CA LEU A 127 -6.96 -5.92 -6.10
C LEU A 127 -7.00 -5.37 -7.55
N GLU A 128 -6.90 -6.23 -8.57
CA GLU A 128 -7.06 -5.82 -9.97
C GLU A 128 -8.44 -5.18 -10.18
N SER A 129 -9.50 -5.79 -9.64
CA SER A 129 -10.86 -5.27 -9.75
C SER A 129 -11.00 -3.88 -9.12
N GLU A 130 -10.31 -3.58 -8.01
CA GLU A 130 -10.33 -2.26 -7.39
C GLU A 130 -9.52 -1.23 -8.20
N VAL A 131 -8.40 -1.63 -8.81
CA VAL A 131 -7.62 -0.77 -9.72
C VAL A 131 -8.46 -0.42 -10.96
N VAL A 132 -9.15 -1.40 -11.54
CA VAL A 132 -10.06 -1.17 -12.68
C VAL A 132 -11.22 -0.27 -12.27
N ARG A 133 -11.87 -0.53 -11.12
CA ARG A 133 -12.97 0.32 -10.62
C ARG A 133 -12.52 1.77 -10.39
N ALA A 134 -11.34 1.97 -9.80
CA ALA A 134 -10.77 3.29 -9.61
C ALA A 134 -10.61 4.03 -10.93
N TYR A 135 -10.12 3.36 -11.99
CA TYR A 135 -10.05 3.97 -13.31
C TYR A 135 -11.44 4.27 -13.89
N ASP A 136 -12.33 3.29 -13.93
CA ASP A 136 -13.63 3.42 -14.60
C ASP A 136 -14.47 4.56 -14.01
N GLU A 137 -14.46 4.71 -12.68
CA GLU A 137 -15.26 5.73 -11.98
C GLU A 137 -14.63 7.13 -11.98
N THR A 138 -13.30 7.23 -12.01
CA THR A 138 -12.61 8.54 -11.85
C THR A 138 -11.96 9.05 -13.13
N GLN A 139 -11.72 8.15 -14.10
CA GLN A 139 -10.89 8.41 -15.27
C GLN A 139 -9.51 8.99 -14.93
N ALA A 140 -8.96 8.64 -13.75
CA ALA A 140 -7.68 9.15 -13.28
C ALA A 140 -6.54 8.82 -14.26
N ARG A 141 -5.64 9.79 -14.47
CA ARG A 141 -4.42 9.59 -15.27
C ARG A 141 -3.39 8.76 -14.51
N VAL A 142 -3.43 8.79 -13.18
CA VAL A 142 -2.53 8.02 -12.31
C VAL A 142 -3.34 7.27 -11.23
N ILE A 143 -3.11 5.98 -11.09
CA ILE A 143 -3.58 5.20 -9.95
C ILE A 143 -2.40 4.92 -9.04
N VAL A 144 -2.47 5.43 -7.81
CA VAL A 144 -1.48 5.20 -6.78
C VAL A 144 -1.95 4.05 -5.88
N VAL A 145 -1.15 2.98 -5.80
CA VAL A 145 -1.52 1.77 -5.04
C VAL A 145 -0.70 1.69 -3.75
N GLU A 146 -1.38 1.53 -2.62
CA GLU A 146 -0.75 1.34 -1.31
C GLU A 146 0.14 0.07 -1.30
N GLY A 147 1.41 0.20 -0.92
CA GLY A 147 2.31 -0.94 -0.78
C GLY A 147 2.15 -1.72 0.53
N GLN A 148 2.24 -3.05 0.44
CA GLN A 148 2.29 -3.96 1.59
C GLN A 148 3.59 -4.76 1.63
N GLY A 149 4.17 -4.88 2.83
CA GLY A 149 5.40 -5.66 3.06
C GLY A 149 6.61 -5.14 2.26
N SER A 150 7.47 -6.06 1.86
CA SER A 150 8.59 -5.89 0.94
C SER A 150 8.75 -7.20 0.16
N ILE A 151 9.24 -7.13 -1.08
CA ILE A 151 9.34 -8.33 -1.95
C ILE A 151 10.27 -9.39 -1.38
N SER A 152 11.24 -8.96 -0.57
CA SER A 152 12.32 -9.78 -0.04
C SER A 152 12.12 -10.16 1.43
N HIS A 153 11.06 -9.68 2.07
CA HIS A 153 10.78 -9.91 3.48
C HIS A 153 10.28 -11.35 3.74
N PRO A 154 10.93 -12.14 4.61
CA PRO A 154 10.64 -13.58 4.75
C PRO A 154 9.23 -13.88 5.29
N ALA A 155 8.66 -12.96 6.08
CA ALA A 155 7.32 -13.13 6.65
C ALA A 155 6.20 -12.39 5.89
N TYR A 156 6.53 -11.46 4.98
CA TYR A 156 5.54 -10.68 4.23
C TYR A 156 5.55 -11.07 2.76
N VAL A 157 5.35 -12.36 2.51
CA VAL A 157 5.67 -13.03 1.24
C VAL A 157 4.79 -12.63 0.06
N CYS A 158 3.50 -12.33 0.29
CA CYS A 158 2.54 -12.17 -0.81
C CYS A 158 2.22 -10.73 -1.18
N GLY A 159 2.31 -9.78 -0.23
CA GLY A 159 1.76 -8.43 -0.40
C GLY A 159 2.33 -7.68 -1.60
N THR A 160 3.65 -7.46 -1.61
CA THR A 160 4.33 -6.74 -2.70
C THR A 160 4.15 -7.43 -4.05
N ARG A 161 4.27 -8.76 -4.09
CA ARG A 161 4.11 -9.53 -5.34
C ARG A 161 2.67 -9.45 -5.88
N ALA A 162 1.67 -9.60 -5.02
CA ALA A 162 0.27 -9.48 -5.43
C ALA A 162 -0.04 -8.07 -5.97
N ILE A 163 0.51 -7.02 -5.35
CA ILE A 163 0.37 -5.64 -5.83
C ILE A 163 1.00 -5.46 -7.23
N ILE A 164 2.21 -5.98 -7.46
CA ILE A 164 2.84 -5.94 -8.79
C ILE A 164 1.96 -6.67 -9.82
N MET A 165 1.47 -7.86 -9.50
CA MET A 165 0.66 -8.64 -10.45
C MET A 165 -0.70 -7.99 -10.73
N ALA A 166 -1.34 -7.41 -9.72
CA ALA A 166 -2.66 -6.79 -9.87
C ALA A 166 -2.60 -5.42 -10.55
N SER A 167 -1.58 -4.61 -10.22
CA SER A 167 -1.48 -3.24 -10.71
C SER A 167 -0.72 -3.11 -12.02
N MET A 168 0.01 -4.14 -12.48
CA MET A 168 0.76 -4.10 -13.74
C MET A 168 1.56 -2.77 -13.92
N PRO A 169 2.51 -2.48 -13.01
CA PRO A 169 3.01 -1.13 -12.78
C PRO A 169 3.62 -0.49 -14.03
N SER A 170 3.30 0.79 -14.25
CA SER A 170 3.97 1.64 -15.23
C SER A 170 5.29 2.20 -14.67
N ALA A 171 5.33 2.40 -13.35
CA ALA A 171 6.47 2.86 -12.58
C ALA A 171 6.28 2.46 -11.10
N ILE A 172 7.36 2.49 -10.33
CA ILE A 172 7.36 2.22 -8.89
C ILE A 172 7.98 3.41 -8.17
N LEU A 173 7.32 3.89 -7.11
CA LEU A 173 7.97 4.72 -6.09
C LEU A 173 8.41 3.79 -4.96
N MET A 174 9.71 3.77 -4.64
CA MET A 174 10.24 2.85 -3.63
C MET A 174 10.60 3.59 -2.34
N MET A 175 9.99 3.21 -1.22
CA MET A 175 10.37 3.67 0.11
C MET A 175 11.56 2.89 0.66
N HIS A 176 12.47 3.59 1.34
CA HIS A 176 13.59 3.02 2.06
C HIS A 176 13.80 3.72 3.42
N ALA A 177 14.26 2.98 4.42
CA ALA A 177 14.58 3.49 5.75
C ALA A 177 16.09 3.30 6.04
N PRO A 178 16.95 4.28 5.72
CA PRO A 178 18.40 4.11 5.74
C PRO A 178 19.00 3.76 7.11
N ALA A 179 18.45 4.34 8.20
CA ALA A 179 18.92 4.06 9.55
C ALA A 179 18.45 2.71 10.11
N ARG A 180 17.53 2.01 9.42
CA ARG A 180 16.98 0.74 9.90
C ARG A 180 17.89 -0.42 9.47
N LYS A 181 18.65 -0.95 10.43
CA LYS A 181 19.62 -2.04 10.20
C LYS A 181 18.97 -3.42 9.98
N THR A 182 17.86 -3.69 10.66
CA THR A 182 17.13 -4.96 10.57
C THR A 182 15.67 -4.74 10.24
N ARG A 183 15.09 -5.67 9.48
CA ARG A 183 13.67 -5.66 9.10
C ARG A 183 12.75 -5.75 10.31
N SER A 184 11.60 -5.11 10.20
CA SER A 184 10.59 -5.05 11.26
C SER A 184 9.59 -6.19 11.14
N PHE A 185 9.74 -7.22 11.98
CA PHE A 185 8.74 -8.27 12.13
C PHE A 185 8.80 -8.88 13.52
N ARG A 186 7.79 -8.58 14.37
CA ARG A 186 7.66 -8.99 15.78
C ARG A 186 8.99 -8.90 16.55
N ARG A 187 9.10 -7.94 17.48
CA ARG A 187 10.39 -7.52 18.09
C ARG A 187 11.28 -8.67 18.63
N ASP A 188 10.69 -9.82 18.92
CA ASP A 188 11.28 -11.03 19.48
C ASP A 188 11.67 -12.13 18.47
N VAL A 189 11.35 -12.00 17.17
CA VAL A 189 11.42 -13.12 16.22
C VAL A 189 12.54 -12.99 15.17
N VAL A 190 12.75 -11.79 14.61
CA VAL A 190 13.54 -11.64 13.38
C VAL A 190 14.53 -10.47 13.51
N ALA A 191 15.82 -10.78 13.46
CA ALA A 191 16.91 -9.82 13.30
C ALA A 191 17.55 -9.93 11.90
N TRP A 192 16.71 -9.95 10.86
CA TRP A 192 17.18 -10.08 9.48
C TRP A 192 17.66 -8.74 8.95
N PRO A 193 18.79 -8.68 8.22
CA PRO A 193 19.31 -7.43 7.70
C PRO A 193 18.34 -6.78 6.71
N MET A 194 18.34 -5.45 6.70
CA MET A 194 17.71 -4.67 5.64
C MET A 194 18.42 -4.96 4.31
N PRO A 195 17.71 -5.17 3.20
CA PRO A 195 18.36 -5.27 1.90
C PRO A 195 18.94 -3.90 1.50
N SER A 196 19.95 -3.93 0.65
CA SER A 196 20.39 -2.71 -0.02
C SER A 196 19.33 -2.19 -0.98
N VAL A 197 19.41 -0.90 -1.29
CA VAL A 197 18.55 -0.26 -2.29
C VAL A 197 18.74 -0.89 -3.68
N ASP A 198 19.98 -1.28 -4.05
CA ASP A 198 20.26 -1.95 -5.33
C ASP A 198 19.54 -3.29 -5.44
N GLU A 199 19.63 -4.13 -4.40
CA GLU A 199 18.97 -5.44 -4.36
C GLU A 199 17.44 -5.30 -4.45
N GLU A 200 16.84 -4.39 -3.69
CA GLU A 200 15.38 -4.21 -3.74
C GLU A 200 14.92 -3.70 -5.11
N ILE A 201 15.66 -2.76 -5.73
CA ILE A 201 15.39 -2.31 -7.11
C ILE A 201 15.48 -3.49 -8.09
N GLU A 202 16.51 -4.32 -7.97
CA GLU A 202 16.68 -5.50 -8.82
C GLU A 202 15.50 -6.45 -8.70
N TRP A 203 15.11 -6.83 -7.48
CA TRP A 203 14.02 -7.77 -7.24
C TRP A 203 12.67 -7.24 -7.69
N LEU A 204 12.37 -5.97 -7.44
CA LEU A 204 11.14 -5.33 -7.92
C LEU A 204 11.08 -5.34 -9.44
N GLN A 205 12.16 -4.94 -10.11
CA GLN A 205 12.22 -4.89 -11.57
C GLN A 205 12.26 -6.27 -12.22
N PHE A 206 12.76 -7.30 -11.53
CA PHE A 206 12.69 -8.67 -12.00
C PHE A 206 11.23 -9.10 -12.22
N TYR A 207 10.34 -8.79 -11.27
CA TYR A 207 8.92 -9.14 -11.38
C TYR A 207 8.14 -8.25 -12.35
N THR A 208 8.57 -7.03 -12.62
CA THR A 208 7.87 -6.11 -13.55
C THR A 208 8.38 -6.23 -14.99
N ARG A 209 9.57 -6.82 -15.24
CA ARG A 209 10.22 -6.85 -16.56
C ARG A 209 9.32 -7.36 -17.68
N ARG A 210 8.48 -8.36 -17.40
CA ARG A 210 7.52 -8.95 -18.37
C ARG A 210 6.08 -8.49 -18.16
N ILE A 211 5.86 -7.62 -17.19
CA ILE A 211 4.55 -7.33 -16.59
C ILE A 211 4.48 -5.83 -16.28
N GLY A 212 3.90 -5.05 -17.19
CA GLY A 212 3.85 -3.57 -17.13
C GLY A 212 5.16 -2.87 -17.47
N GLY A 213 6.32 -3.49 -17.19
CA GLY A 213 7.64 -2.94 -17.50
C GLY A 213 8.09 -1.82 -16.54
N GLY A 214 7.34 -1.56 -15.47
CA GLY A 214 7.60 -0.47 -14.54
C GLY A 214 8.94 -0.59 -13.83
N LYS A 215 9.70 0.51 -13.86
CA LYS A 215 10.97 0.66 -13.16
C LYS A 215 10.78 1.46 -11.88
N VAL A 216 11.76 1.41 -10.98
CA VAL A 216 11.81 2.35 -9.85
C VAL A 216 12.18 3.72 -10.40
N VAL A 217 11.28 4.70 -10.27
CA VAL A 217 11.44 6.06 -10.81
C VAL A 217 11.65 7.12 -9.74
N GLY A 218 11.65 6.71 -8.47
CA GLY A 218 11.98 7.58 -7.35
C GLY A 218 12.20 6.77 -6.07
N ILE A 219 12.98 7.35 -5.16
CA ILE A 219 13.27 6.78 -3.85
C ILE A 219 12.74 7.72 -2.77
N GLY A 220 11.78 7.23 -1.98
CA GLY A 220 11.29 7.91 -0.79
C GLY A 220 12.11 7.51 0.43
N ILE A 221 12.55 8.50 1.21
CA ILE A 221 13.29 8.27 2.45
C ILE A 221 12.34 8.31 3.64
N ASN A 222 12.46 7.34 4.53
CA ASN A 222 11.96 7.41 5.89
C ASN A 222 13.11 7.87 6.80
N HIS A 223 13.02 9.11 7.30
CA HIS A 223 14.00 9.73 8.19
C HIS A 223 14.02 9.21 9.64
N GLU A 224 13.25 8.16 9.98
CA GLU A 224 13.24 7.62 11.33
C GLU A 224 14.68 7.32 11.82
N ASN A 225 15.06 7.88 12.96
CA ASN A 225 16.40 7.84 13.55
C ASN A 225 17.51 8.51 12.71
N MET A 226 17.16 9.52 11.90
CA MET A 226 18.13 10.33 11.15
C MET A 226 17.99 11.82 11.50
N THR A 227 19.09 12.57 11.44
CA THR A 227 19.06 14.03 11.47
C THR A 227 18.72 14.61 10.11
N ARG A 228 18.46 15.92 10.04
CA ARG A 228 18.17 16.60 8.78
C ARG A 228 19.38 16.56 7.84
N GLU A 229 20.58 16.77 8.37
CA GLU A 229 21.83 16.71 7.64
C GLU A 229 22.09 15.32 7.06
N GLU A 230 21.80 14.25 7.83
CA GLU A 230 21.92 12.88 7.35
C GLU A 230 20.94 12.58 6.22
N VAL A 231 19.70 13.06 6.31
CA VAL A 231 18.70 12.89 5.25
C VAL A 231 19.13 13.60 3.97
N GLU A 232 19.57 14.85 4.05
CA GLU A 232 20.03 15.60 2.88
C GLU A 232 21.26 14.93 2.23
N ALA A 233 22.20 14.43 3.03
CA ALA A 233 23.36 13.69 2.55
C ALA A 233 22.97 12.38 1.83
N VAL A 234 22.03 11.61 2.40
CA VAL A 234 21.52 10.39 1.77
C VAL A 234 20.77 10.70 0.48
N VAL A 235 19.92 11.73 0.48
CA VAL A 235 19.21 12.19 -0.72
C VAL A 235 20.20 12.51 -1.85
N GLY A 236 21.21 13.34 -1.59
CA GLY A 236 22.23 13.69 -2.59
C GLY A 236 23.01 12.48 -3.09
N THR A 237 23.41 11.59 -2.18
CA THR A 237 24.14 10.35 -2.52
C THR A 237 23.31 9.45 -3.43
N TYR A 238 22.02 9.29 -3.14
CA TYR A 238 21.14 8.41 -3.90
C TYR A 238 20.75 9.01 -5.25
N GLU A 239 20.52 10.32 -5.34
CA GLU A 239 20.31 10.96 -6.64
C GLU A 239 21.54 10.82 -7.54
N GLN A 240 22.75 10.98 -6.99
CA GLN A 240 23.99 10.77 -7.74
C GLN A 240 24.17 9.32 -8.17
N LYS A 241 23.91 8.35 -7.28
CA LYS A 241 24.13 6.93 -7.55
C LYS A 241 23.10 6.35 -8.51
N TYR A 242 21.82 6.65 -8.31
CA TYR A 242 20.71 6.01 -9.01
C TYR A 242 20.17 6.83 -10.17
N GLY A 243 20.51 8.13 -10.26
CA GLY A 243 20.03 9.01 -11.33
C GLY A 243 18.52 9.23 -11.33
N ILE A 244 17.85 8.95 -10.21
CA ILE A 244 16.40 9.11 -10.03
C ILE A 244 16.10 10.02 -8.84
N PRO A 245 14.97 10.75 -8.86
CA PRO A 245 14.61 11.64 -7.77
C PRO A 245 14.56 10.94 -6.42
N THR A 246 15.18 11.56 -5.42
CA THR A 246 15.15 11.08 -4.03
C THR A 246 14.68 12.20 -3.11
N ALA A 247 13.77 11.87 -2.19
CA ALA A 247 13.25 12.83 -1.22
C ALA A 247 12.66 12.12 0.00
N ASP A 248 12.66 12.78 1.16
CA ASP A 248 11.80 12.41 2.27
C ASP A 248 10.39 13.00 2.02
N PRO A 249 9.34 12.17 1.87
CA PRO A 249 8.00 12.67 1.55
C PRO A 249 7.38 13.56 2.63
N LEU A 250 7.79 13.43 3.89
CA LEU A 250 7.27 14.24 5.01
C LEU A 250 7.97 15.59 5.13
N TRP A 251 9.29 15.63 4.91
CA TRP A 251 10.06 16.87 5.04
C TRP A 251 10.17 17.67 3.74
N HIS A 252 10.27 16.99 2.59
CA HIS A 252 10.45 17.63 1.29
C HIS A 252 9.16 17.68 0.46
N GLY A 253 8.13 16.91 0.85
CA GLY A 253 6.95 16.67 0.04
C GLY A 253 7.23 15.77 -1.17
N CYS A 254 6.23 15.64 -2.05
CA CYS A 254 6.30 14.73 -3.20
C CYS A 254 6.64 15.43 -4.54
N GLY A 255 7.01 16.71 -4.53
CA GLY A 255 7.17 17.51 -5.76
C GLY A 255 8.16 16.91 -6.77
N LYS A 256 9.30 16.38 -6.30
CA LYS A 256 10.28 15.68 -7.15
C LYS A 256 9.68 14.44 -7.85
N PHE A 257 8.84 13.68 -7.14
CA PHE A 257 8.19 12.49 -7.68
C PHE A 257 7.09 12.85 -8.67
N VAL A 258 6.28 13.88 -8.36
CA VAL A 258 5.26 14.41 -9.27
C VAL A 258 5.89 14.83 -10.61
N ALA A 259 6.99 15.58 -10.57
CA ALA A 259 7.70 16.02 -11.77
C ALA A 259 8.22 14.85 -12.63
N ALA A 260 8.67 13.77 -12.00
CA ALA A 260 9.08 12.56 -12.72
C ALA A 260 7.89 11.84 -13.36
N ILE A 261 6.77 11.75 -12.67
CA ILE A 261 5.54 11.09 -13.15
C ILE A 261 4.90 11.88 -14.29
N GLN A 262 4.87 13.21 -14.22
CA GLN A 262 4.34 14.08 -15.29
C GLN A 262 5.06 13.88 -16.63
N ARG A 263 6.36 13.53 -16.62
CA ARG A 263 7.11 13.24 -17.85
C ARG A 263 6.71 11.92 -18.50
N MET A 264 5.96 11.08 -17.78
CA MET A 264 5.44 9.80 -18.25
C MET A 264 3.99 9.87 -18.74
N THR A 265 3.24 10.93 -18.38
CA THR A 265 1.84 11.14 -18.76
C THR A 265 1.71 11.94 -20.05
#